data_AF-A0A9D8XGH8-F1
#
_entry.id   AF-A0A9D8XGH8-F1
#
_cell.length_a   1.000
_cell.length_b   1.000
_cell.length_c   1.000
_cell.angle_alpha   90.00
_cell.angle_beta   90.00
_cell.angle_gamma   90.00
#
_symmetry.space_group_name_H-M   'P 1'
#
loop_
_entity.id
_entity.type
_entity.pdbx_description
1 polymer ?
#
loop_
_entity_poly.entity_id
_entity_poly.type
_entity_poly.pdbx_seq_one_letter_code
_entity_poly.pdbx_strand_id
1 'polypeptide(L)'
;AIDEEFITLVKDYPNIHPHFHFSIQSGDNLILKRMGRRHNREDVINLCQKLRKARPECTFGADFICGFPTETEENFVNTLNLVKEADISNLHVFPYSERPGTPASKMPQVPVNIRRKRAERLRNLTKEEK
;
A
#
# COMPACT_ATOMS: atom_id res chain seq x y z
N ALA A 1 3.75 -2.39 15.78
CA ALA A 1 2.70 -1.40 15.45
C ALA A 1 3.37 -0.05 15.49
N ILE A 2 2.95 0.90 14.64
CA ILE A 2 3.33 2.30 14.85
C ILE A 2 2.35 2.84 15.88
N ASP A 3 2.87 3.34 16.99
CA ASP A 3 2.10 3.79 18.15
C ASP A 3 2.15 5.31 18.30
N GLU A 4 1.43 5.82 19.30
CA GLU A 4 1.37 7.25 19.59
C GLU A 4 2.73 7.82 19.98
N GLU A 5 3.58 7.04 20.65
CA GLU A 5 4.93 7.47 21.03
C GLU A 5 5.77 7.80 19.79
N PHE A 6 5.72 6.95 18.75
CA PHE A 6 6.37 7.26 17.49
C PHE A 6 5.84 8.54 16.84
N ILE A 7 4.51 8.76 16.86
CA ILE A 7 3.91 9.96 16.27
C ILE A 7 4.36 11.23 17.02
N THR A 8 4.47 11.16 18.36
CA THR A 8 5.04 12.23 19.17
C THR A 8 6.48 12.52 18.80
N LEU A 9 7.31 11.50 18.57
CA LEU A 9 8.69 11.70 18.11
C LEU A 9 8.73 12.44 16.76
N VAL A 10 7.91 12.02 15.79
CA VAL A 10 7.85 12.67 14.47
C VAL A 10 7.49 14.16 14.57
N LYS A 11 6.60 14.50 15.50
CA LYS A 11 6.15 15.87 15.77
C LYS A 11 7.25 16.72 16.42
N ASP A 12 7.90 16.18 17.45
CA ASP A 12 8.73 16.98 18.36
C ASP A 12 10.18 17.10 17.88
N TYR A 13 10.64 16.18 17.03
CA TYR A 13 12.04 16.12 16.59
C TYR A 13 12.20 16.61 15.14
N PRO A 14 12.72 17.85 14.92
CA PRO A 14 12.83 18.42 13.58
C PRO A 14 13.85 17.70 12.68
N ASN A 15 14.81 16.98 13.28
CA ASN A 15 15.81 16.18 12.56
C ASN A 15 15.25 14.86 11.97
N ILE A 16 14.00 14.50 12.28
CA ILE A 16 13.30 13.44 11.57
C ILE A 16 12.83 14.00 10.23
N HIS A 17 13.27 13.39 9.13
CA HIS A 17 12.78 13.77 7.81
C HIS A 17 11.34 13.26 7.63
N PRO A 18 10.36 14.11 7.26
CA PRO A 18 8.94 13.77 7.23
C PRO A 18 8.55 13.03 5.94
N HIS A 19 9.31 11.98 5.61
CA HIS A 19 9.05 11.09 4.49
C HIS A 19 9.00 9.65 4.99
N PHE A 20 7.84 9.01 4.87
CA PHE A 20 7.62 7.66 5.38
C PHE A 20 7.28 6.70 4.26
N HIS A 21 8.01 5.59 4.20
CA HIS A 21 7.78 4.53 3.21
C HIS A 21 7.17 3.29 3.89
N PHE A 22 5.99 2.88 3.44
CA PHE A 22 5.23 1.78 4.04
C PHE A 22 5.16 0.55 3.14
N SER A 23 5.44 -0.63 3.68
CA SER A 23 5.23 -1.89 2.96
C SER A 23 3.78 -2.38 3.07
N ILE A 24 2.84 -1.63 2.47
CA ILE A 24 1.39 -1.89 2.49
C ILE A 24 1.01 -3.12 1.67
N GLN A 25 1.58 -3.27 0.47
CA GLN A 25 1.32 -4.34 -0.51
C GLN A 25 -0.04 -4.29 -1.23
N SER A 26 -1.15 -4.09 -0.52
CA SER A 26 -2.51 -4.05 -1.10
C SER A 26 -3.42 -3.14 -0.30
N GLY A 27 -4.44 -2.54 -0.93
CA GLY A 27 -5.47 -1.75 -0.23
C GLY A 27 -6.75 -2.51 0.05
N ASP A 28 -6.74 -3.83 -0.08
CA ASP A 28 -7.88 -4.70 0.19
C ASP A 28 -7.65 -5.61 1.41
N ASN A 29 -8.60 -5.61 2.35
CA ASN A 29 -8.48 -6.32 3.62
C ASN A 29 -8.42 -7.85 3.46
N LEU A 30 -9.12 -8.42 2.47
CA LEU A 30 -9.07 -9.85 2.21
C LEU A 30 -7.71 -10.25 1.63
N ILE A 31 -7.19 -9.46 0.68
CA ILE A 31 -5.87 -9.70 0.08
C ILE A 31 -4.76 -9.52 1.12
N LEU A 32 -4.80 -8.46 1.92
CA LEU A 32 -3.87 -8.23 3.03
C LEU A 32 -3.85 -9.43 4.00
N LYS A 33 -5.02 -9.96 4.37
CA LYS A 33 -5.14 -11.15 5.21
C LYS A 33 -4.51 -12.39 4.55
N ARG A 34 -4.75 -12.60 3.25
CA ARG A 34 -4.14 -13.71 2.48
C ARG A 34 -2.63 -13.57 2.32
N MET A 35 -2.11 -12.33 2.32
CA MET A 35 -0.67 -12.02 2.36
C MET A 35 -0.06 -12.19 3.76
N GLY A 36 -0.86 -12.47 4.80
CA GLY A 36 -0.39 -12.61 6.18
C GLY A 36 -0.09 -11.27 6.86
N ARG A 37 -0.64 -10.16 6.37
CA ARG A 37 -0.50 -8.84 7.00
C ARG A 37 -1.39 -8.75 8.24
N ARG A 38 -0.89 -8.01 9.24
CA ARG A 38 -1.59 -7.75 10.52
C ARG A 38 -2.24 -6.37 10.58
N HIS A 39 -2.18 -5.61 9.49
CA HIS A 39 -2.86 -4.33 9.32
C HIS A 39 -3.94 -4.47 8.25
N ASN A 40 -4.94 -3.61 8.33
CA ASN A 40 -5.98 -3.44 7.33
C ASN A 40 -5.83 -2.07 6.62
N ARG A 41 -6.72 -1.79 5.67
CA ARG A 41 -6.81 -0.53 4.93
C ARG A 41 -7.01 0.65 5.87
N GLU A 42 -7.92 0.54 6.82
CA GLU A 42 -8.29 1.60 7.74
C GLU A 42 -7.11 2.00 8.64
N ASP A 43 -6.29 1.04 9.06
CA ASP A 43 -5.07 1.29 9.84
C ASP A 43 -4.08 2.18 9.09
N VAL A 44 -3.92 1.95 7.77
CA VAL A 44 -3.04 2.76 6.92
C VAL A 44 -3.57 4.18 6.80
N ILE A 45 -4.86 4.35 6.49
CA ILE A 45 -5.49 5.66 6.34
C ILE A 45 -5.36 6.46 7.65
N ASN A 46 -5.72 5.83 8.77
CA ASN A 46 -5.64 6.45 10.09
C ASN A 46 -4.21 6.85 10.44
N LEU A 47 -3.22 6.02 10.12
CA LEU A 47 -1.82 6.34 10.35
C LEU A 47 -1.36 7.55 9.54
N CYS A 48 -1.64 7.58 8.23
CA CYS A 48 -1.30 8.72 7.37
C CYS A 48 -1.96 10.02 7.87
N GLN A 49 -3.24 9.96 8.27
CA GLN A 49 -3.95 11.11 8.83
C GLN A 49 -3.33 11.60 10.15
N LYS A 50 -2.97 10.68 11.06
CA LYS A 50 -2.32 11.05 12.33
C LYS A 50 -0.95 11.69 12.10
N LEU A 51 -0.13 11.12 11.24
CA LEU A 51 1.19 11.67 10.90
C LEU A 51 1.07 13.06 10.28
N ARG A 52 0.15 13.24 9.33
CA ARG A 52 -0.10 14.55 8.71
C ARG A 52 -0.65 15.58 9.68
N LYS A 53 -1.53 15.17 10.61
CA LYS A 53 -2.03 16.06 11.67
C LYS A 53 -0.92 16.48 12.62
N ALA A 54 0.01 15.57 12.92
CA ALA A 54 1.17 15.85 13.76
C ALA A 54 2.19 16.74 13.04
N ARG A 55 2.38 16.53 11.74
CA ARG A 55 3.38 17.21 10.91
C ARG A 55 2.87 17.36 9.46
N PRO A 56 2.31 18.52 9.07
CA PRO A 56 1.61 18.71 7.80
C PRO A 56 2.43 18.41 6.54
N GLU A 57 3.75 18.55 6.60
CA GLU A 57 4.65 18.29 5.48
C GLU A 57 4.97 16.79 5.25
N CYS A 58 4.35 15.89 6.02
CA CYS A 58 4.54 14.45 5.83
C CYS A 58 4.17 14.00 4.42
N THR A 59 5.11 13.32 3.78
CA THR A 59 4.91 12.64 2.50
C THR A 59 4.99 11.12 2.67
N PHE A 60 4.23 10.40 1.87
CA PHE A 60 4.10 8.96 1.99
C PHE A 60 4.50 8.25 0.69
N GLY A 61 5.32 7.22 0.85
CA GLY A 61 5.61 6.23 -0.17
C GLY A 61 5.13 4.85 0.26
N ALA A 62 4.88 3.97 -0.71
CA ALA A 62 4.55 2.59 -0.39
C ALA A 62 4.82 1.59 -1.51
N ASP A 63 5.05 0.35 -1.09
CA ASP A 63 5.17 -0.78 -2.01
C ASP A 63 3.81 -1.46 -2.23
N PHE A 64 3.48 -1.76 -3.48
CA PHE A 64 2.26 -2.47 -3.87
C PHE A 64 2.57 -3.66 -4.76
N ILE A 65 1.85 -4.76 -4.53
CA ILE A 65 1.85 -5.95 -5.37
C ILE A 65 0.49 -6.07 -6.04
N CYS A 66 0.46 -5.98 -7.37
CA CYS A 66 -0.77 -6.11 -8.15
C CYS A 66 -0.94 -7.52 -8.69
N GLY A 67 -2.16 -8.04 -8.61
CA GLY A 67 -2.50 -9.35 -9.13
C GLY A 67 -2.02 -10.49 -8.25
N PHE A 68 -2.02 -10.28 -6.93
CA PHE A 68 -1.83 -11.36 -5.97
C PHE A 68 -2.82 -12.49 -6.26
N PRO A 69 -2.49 -13.78 -5.99
CA PRO A 69 -3.41 -14.87 -6.24
C PRO A 69 -4.77 -14.58 -5.60
N THR A 70 -5.85 -14.93 -6.29
CA THR A 70 -7.26 -14.66 -5.93
C THR A 70 -7.73 -13.19 -5.96
N GLU A 71 -6.88 -12.24 -6.34
CA GLU A 71 -7.26 -10.82 -6.43
C GLU A 71 -8.28 -10.54 -7.55
N THR A 72 -9.48 -10.08 -7.16
CA THR A 72 -10.54 -9.67 -8.08
C THR A 72 -10.34 -8.22 -8.54
N GLU A 73 -11.17 -7.77 -9.49
CA GLU A 73 -11.14 -6.36 -9.90
C GLU A 73 -11.58 -5.42 -8.78
N GLU A 74 -12.56 -5.82 -7.97
CA GLU A 74 -13.01 -5.08 -6.79
C GLU A 74 -11.87 -4.90 -5.77
N ASN A 75 -11.09 -5.96 -5.50
CA ASN A 75 -9.94 -5.85 -4.59
C ASN A 75 -8.87 -4.89 -5.13
N PHE A 76 -8.67 -4.87 -6.45
CA PHE A 76 -7.74 -3.93 -7.08
C PHE A 76 -8.26 -2.49 -7.01
N VAL A 77 -9.56 -2.27 -7.22
CA VAL A 77 -10.20 -0.95 -7.06
C VAL A 77 -10.03 -0.44 -5.63
N ASN A 78 -10.16 -1.30 -4.62
CA ASN A 78 -9.86 -0.94 -3.23
C ASN A 78 -8.41 -0.45 -3.10
N THR A 79 -7.45 -1.08 -3.76
CA THR A 79 -6.06 -0.60 -3.77
C THR A 79 -5.91 0.79 -4.38
N LEU A 80 -6.59 1.09 -5.49
CA LEU A 80 -6.61 2.42 -6.08
C LEU A 80 -7.21 3.46 -5.12
N ASN A 81 -8.32 3.13 -4.47
CA ASN A 81 -8.99 4.03 -3.53
C ASN A 81 -8.11 4.29 -2.30
N LEU A 82 -7.39 3.28 -1.79
CA LEU A 82 -6.50 3.47 -0.64
C LEU A 82 -5.41 4.50 -0.96
N VAL A 83 -4.79 4.40 -2.14
CA VAL A 83 -3.74 5.34 -2.54
C VAL A 83 -4.25 6.79 -2.54
N LYS A 84 -5.46 7.01 -3.05
CA LYS A 84 -6.10 8.34 -3.06
C LYS A 84 -6.45 8.82 -1.66
N GLU A 85 -7.11 7.98 -0.86
CA GLU A 85 -7.59 8.34 0.48
C GLU A 85 -6.45 8.60 1.48
N ALA A 86 -5.36 7.83 1.37
CA ALA A 86 -4.17 8.01 2.19
C ALA A 86 -3.14 8.98 1.58
N ASP A 87 -3.43 9.52 0.38
CA ASP A 87 -2.62 10.49 -0.36
C ASP A 87 -1.14 10.06 -0.43
N ILE A 88 -0.94 8.87 -1.01
CA ILE A 88 0.35 8.22 -1.18
C ILE A 88 0.90 8.57 -2.56
N SER A 89 1.89 9.46 -2.59
CA SER A 89 2.43 10.02 -3.84
C SER A 89 3.61 9.24 -4.42
N ASN A 90 4.33 8.45 -3.61
CA ASN A 90 5.49 7.69 -4.06
C ASN A 90 5.21 6.18 -4.10
N LEU A 91 4.70 5.69 -5.24
CA LEU A 91 4.32 4.30 -5.40
C LEU A 91 5.44 3.44 -6.01
N HIS A 92 5.81 2.37 -5.32
CA HIS A 92 6.61 1.28 -5.88
C HIS A 92 5.70 0.11 -6.21
N VAL A 93 5.38 -0.07 -7.49
CA VAL A 93 4.39 -1.05 -7.93
C VAL A 93 5.05 -2.22 -8.65
N PHE A 94 4.76 -3.44 -8.17
CA PHE A 94 5.26 -4.69 -8.75
C PHE A 94 4.08 -5.60 -9.15
N PRO A 95 4.08 -6.20 -10.35
CA PRO A 95 3.18 -7.31 -10.62
C PRO A 95 3.58 -8.52 -9.76
N TYR A 96 2.60 -9.29 -9.27
CA TYR A 96 2.87 -10.49 -8.49
C TYR A 96 3.66 -11.52 -9.31
N SER A 97 4.75 -11.99 -8.72
CA SER A 97 5.64 -13.03 -9.27
C SER A 97 5.59 -14.26 -8.38
N GLU A 98 5.24 -15.39 -8.98
CA GLU A 98 5.11 -16.66 -8.28
C GLU A 98 6.49 -17.17 -7.84
N ARG A 99 6.58 -17.61 -6.59
CA ARG A 99 7.77 -18.29 -6.06
C ARG A 99 7.40 -19.72 -5.68
N PRO A 100 8.07 -20.75 -6.28
CA PRO A 100 7.82 -22.14 -5.94
C PRO A 100 7.92 -22.40 -4.44
N GLY A 101 7.02 -23.24 -3.91
CA GLY A 101 7.01 -23.64 -2.50
C GLY A 101 6.29 -22.67 -1.55
N THR A 102 5.83 -21.51 -2.00
CA THR A 102 5.07 -20.58 -1.15
C THR A 102 3.60 -20.98 -1.03
N PRO A 103 2.89 -20.62 0.07
CA PRO A 103 1.44 -20.83 0.16
C PRO A 103 0.68 -20.13 -0.98
N ALA A 104 1.15 -18.95 -1.39
CA ALA A 104 0.55 -18.16 -2.46
C ALA A 104 0.66 -18.85 -3.83
N SER A 105 1.72 -19.63 -4.09
CA SER A 105 1.85 -20.36 -5.37
C SER A 105 0.84 -21.50 -5.53
N LYS A 106 0.15 -21.90 -4.46
CA LYS A 106 -0.89 -22.94 -4.48
C LYS A 106 -2.32 -22.38 -4.64
N MET A 107 -2.47 -21.06 -4.58
CA MET A 107 -3.77 -20.39 -4.71
C MET A 107 -4.16 -20.22 -6.19
N PRO A 108 -5.46 -20.02 -6.51
CA PRO A 108 -5.90 -19.65 -7.85
C PRO A 108 -5.20 -18.37 -8.34
N GLN A 109 -4.45 -18.51 -9.43
CA GLN A 109 -3.60 -17.44 -9.96
C GLN A 109 -4.39 -16.44 -10.81
N VAL A 110 -4.02 -15.16 -10.73
CA VAL A 110 -4.50 -14.13 -11.66
C VAL A 110 -3.68 -14.20 -12.96
N PRO A 111 -4.25 -14.16 -14.16
CA PRO A 111 -3.48 -14.14 -15.41
C PRO A 111 -2.42 -13.04 -15.48
N VAL A 112 -1.21 -13.35 -15.95
CA VAL A 112 -0.05 -12.43 -15.97
C VAL A 112 -0.35 -11.11 -16.69
N ASN A 113 -1.10 -11.16 -17.79
CA ASN A 113 -1.54 -9.98 -18.52
C ASN A 113 -2.41 -9.06 -17.66
N ILE A 114 -3.28 -9.60 -16.80
CA ILE A 114 -4.10 -8.81 -15.86
C ILE A 114 -3.22 -8.19 -14.77
N ARG A 115 -2.28 -8.95 -14.20
CA ARG A 115 -1.33 -8.42 -13.19
C ARG A 115 -0.56 -7.21 -13.71
N ARG A 116 -0.06 -7.31 -14.95
CA ARG A 116 0.66 -6.23 -15.64
C ARG A 116 -0.22 -5.01 -15.89
N LYS A 117 -1.44 -5.22 -16.42
CA LYS A 117 -2.42 -4.14 -16.65
C LYS A 117 -2.77 -3.40 -15.35
N ARG A 118 -2.96 -4.12 -14.25
CA ARG A 118 -3.24 -3.54 -12.93
C ARG A 118 -2.04 -2.73 -12.41
N ALA A 119 -0.83 -3.29 -12.51
CA ALA A 119 0.39 -2.58 -12.11
C ALA A 119 0.58 -1.28 -12.91
N GLU A 120 0.30 -1.30 -14.22
CA GLU A 120 0.35 -0.10 -15.07
C GLU A 120 -0.70 0.94 -14.66
N ARG A 121 -1.96 0.52 -14.47
CA ARG A 121 -3.03 1.41 -13.99
C ARG A 121 -2.67 2.10 -12.67
N LEU A 122 -2.11 1.34 -11.71
CA LEU A 122 -1.73 1.90 -10.41
C LEU A 122 -0.55 2.89 -10.54
N ARG A 123 0.44 2.62 -11.40
CA ARG A 123 1.55 3.56 -11.65
C ARG A 123 1.12 4.85 -12.33
N ASN A 124 0.10 4.79 -13.20
CA ASN A 124 -0.39 5.96 -13.90
C ASN A 124 -1.16 6.90 -12.97
N LEU A 125 -1.70 6.39 -11.85
CA LEU A 125 -2.41 7.20 -10.87
C LEU A 125 -1.56 8.37 -10.33
N THR A 126 -0.29 8.14 -10.03
CA THR A 126 0.63 9.19 -9.56
C THR A 126 1.24 10.05 -10.66
N LYS A 127 1.05 9.68 -11.93
CA LYS A 127 1.49 10.53 -13.05
C LYS A 127 0.47 11.60 -13.39
N GLU A 128 -0.80 11.36 -13.10
CA GLU A 128 -1.89 12.32 -13.37
C GLU A 128 -1.97 13.43 -12.31
N GLU A 129 -1.37 13.24 -11.13
CA GLU A 129 -1.37 14.21 -10.02
C GLU A 129 -0.08 15.06 -9.94
N LYS A 130 0.83 14.93 -10.92
CA LYS A 130 2.02 15.79 -11.10
C LYS A 130 1.83 16.79 -12.23
#